data_AF-A0AAW1LKM3-F1
#
_entry.id   AF-A0AAW1LKM3-F1
#
_cell.length_a   1.000
_cell.length_b   1.000
_cell.length_c   1.000
_cell.angle_alpha   90.00
_cell.angle_beta   90.00
_cell.angle_gamma   90.00
#
_symmetry.space_group_name_H-M   'P 1'
#
loop_
_entity.id
_entity.type
_entity.pdbx_description
1 polymer ?
#
loop_
_entity_poly.entity_id
_entity_poly.type
_entity_poly.pdbx_seq_one_letter_code
_entity_poly.pdbx_strand_id
1 'polypeptide(L)'
;MELSKVNGNVLKWYEFWDQFSSNAYDRNIKDVDKLLYLRSVLEGEAKKAIEGFEITSANCKIVIDTLRERYGKTGAIVDAHYVVLYRTRAARNCVKDCRDVLNKIERHLRVLKSLGKDVNHNHL
;
A
#
# COMPACT_ATOMS: atom_id res chain seq x y z
N MET A 1 1.06 20.27 3.13
CA MET A 1 1.18 18.98 2.42
C MET A 1 -0.15 18.27 2.59
N GLU A 2 -0.86 17.99 1.50
CA GLU A 2 -2.04 17.12 1.57
C GLU A 2 -1.60 15.70 1.90
N LEU A 3 -2.25 15.10 2.87
CA LEU A 3 -1.93 13.75 3.32
C LEU A 3 -2.78 12.76 2.53
N SER A 4 -2.11 11.88 1.78
CA SER A 4 -2.76 10.79 1.06
C SER A 4 -3.50 9.89 2.05
N LYS A 5 -4.83 9.92 2.03
CA LYS A 5 -5.66 9.08 2.90
C LYS A 5 -5.50 7.60 2.56
N VAL A 6 -5.42 6.75 3.58
CA VAL A 6 -5.20 5.31 3.44
C VAL A 6 -6.37 4.53 4.01
N ASN A 7 -7.07 3.83 3.13
CA ASN A 7 -8.27 3.07 3.47
C ASN A 7 -8.02 1.56 3.73
N GLY A 8 -6.76 1.12 3.65
CA GLY A 8 -6.39 -0.30 3.78
C GLY A 8 -6.17 -1.04 2.46
N ASN A 9 -6.08 -0.34 1.33
CA ASN A 9 -5.68 -0.95 0.08
C ASN A 9 -4.20 -1.40 0.12
N VAL A 10 -3.98 -2.71 0.19
CA VAL A 10 -2.65 -3.34 0.20
C VAL A 10 -1.76 -2.94 -1.00
N LEU A 11 -2.35 -2.63 -2.16
CA LEU A 11 -1.61 -2.17 -3.34
C LEU A 11 -0.99 -0.78 -3.16
N LYS A 12 -1.53 0.02 -2.23
CA LYS A 12 -1.03 1.36 -1.89
C LYS A 12 -0.18 1.36 -0.61
N TRP A 13 -0.01 0.20 0.03
CA TRP A 13 0.67 0.12 1.31
C TRP A 13 2.12 0.61 1.23
N TYR A 14 2.88 0.22 0.21
CA TYR A 14 4.28 0.63 0.06
C TYR A 14 4.42 2.14 -0.11
N GLU A 15 3.58 2.75 -0.96
CA GLU A 15 3.56 4.20 -1.15
C GLU A 15 3.23 4.94 0.15
N PHE A 16 2.25 4.44 0.90
CA PHE A 16 1.92 4.98 2.21
C PHE A 16 3.07 4.85 3.20
N TRP A 17 3.66 3.65 3.30
CA TRP A 17 4.70 3.36 4.26
C TRP A 17 5.94 4.22 4.00
N ASP A 18 6.32 4.39 2.74
CA ASP A 18 7.43 5.28 2.34
C ASP A 18 7.19 6.74 2.76
N GLN A 19 5.97 7.25 2.53
CA GLN A 19 5.58 8.60 2.96
C GLN A 19 5.54 8.74 4.48
N PHE A 20 4.97 7.77 5.19
CA PHE A 20 4.92 7.76 6.66
C PHE A 20 6.33 7.67 7.26
N SER A 21 7.18 6.83 6.67
CA SER A 21 8.56 6.65 7.08
C SER A 21 9.34 7.96 7.04
N SER A 22 9.33 8.60 5.87
CA SER A 22 10.05 9.85 5.61
C SER A 22 9.54 11.05 6.39
N ASN A 23 8.24 11.09 6.73
CA ASN A 23 7.62 12.24 7.39
C ASN A 23 7.49 12.10 8.91
N ALA A 24 7.44 10.86 9.43
CA ALA A 24 7.11 10.62 10.83
C ALA A 24 7.94 9.50 11.46
N TYR A 25 7.94 8.29 10.89
CA TYR A 25 8.54 7.11 11.55
C TYR A 25 10.04 7.27 11.80
N ASP A 26 10.80 7.67 10.78
CA ASP A 26 12.27 7.80 10.83
C ASP A 26 12.72 9.14 11.42
N ARG A 27 11.77 10.07 11.64
CA ARG A 27 12.06 11.35 12.28
C ARG A 27 12.07 11.21 13.80
N ASN A 28 12.88 12.05 14.44
CA ASN A 28 12.92 12.19 15.89
C ASN A 28 11.73 13.03 16.41
N ILE A 29 10.51 12.54 16.18
CA ILE A 29 9.27 13.09 16.73
C ILE A 29 8.70 12.14 17.79
N LYS A 30 7.86 12.64 18.70
CA LYS A 30 7.32 11.82 19.78
C LYS A 30 6.38 10.75 19.23
N ASP A 31 6.36 9.60 19.88
CA ASP A 31 5.50 8.47 19.49
C ASP A 31 4.01 8.83 19.47
N VAL A 32 3.55 9.65 20.41
CA VAL A 32 2.18 10.17 20.41
C VAL A 32 1.88 11.01 19.16
N ASP A 33 2.84 11.78 18.66
CA ASP A 33 2.70 12.61 17.46
C ASP A 33 2.68 11.73 16.20
N LYS A 34 3.51 10.67 16.15
CA LYS A 34 3.45 9.64 15.08
C LYS A 34 2.07 8.99 15.02
N LEU A 35 1.51 8.65 16.20
CA LEU A 35 0.21 8.01 16.28
C LEU A 35 -0.95 8.97 15.91
N LEU A 36 -0.87 10.23 16.29
CA LEU A 36 -1.80 11.28 15.86
C LEU A 36 -1.75 11.46 14.33
N TYR A 37 -0.55 11.50 13.75
CA TYR A 37 -0.36 11.54 12.31
C TYR A 37 -1.06 10.36 11.64
N LEU A 38 -0.79 9.12 12.08
CA LEU A 38 -1.43 7.92 11.54
C LEU A 38 -2.95 8.02 11.60
N ARG A 39 -3.51 8.40 12.75
CA ARG A 39 -4.97 8.51 12.91
C ARG A 39 -5.60 9.56 11.98
N SER A 40 -4.87 10.62 11.64
CA SER A 40 -5.35 11.66 10.73
C SER A 40 -5.43 11.21 9.27
N VAL A 41 -4.57 10.28 8.86
CA VAL A 41 -4.45 9.81 7.47
C VAL A 41 -5.15 8.48 7.21
N LEU A 42 -5.46 7.71 8.26
CA LEU A 42 -6.16 6.44 8.14
C LEU A 42 -7.67 6.65 7.99
N GLU A 43 -8.27 5.87 7.09
CA GLU A 43 -9.70 5.85 6.81
C GLU A 43 -10.18 4.40 6.61
N GLY A 44 -11.49 4.20 6.50
CA GLY A 44 -12.09 2.90 6.20
C GLY A 44 -11.58 1.77 7.10
N GLU A 45 -11.22 0.64 6.49
CA GLU A 45 -10.80 -0.57 7.21
C GLU A 45 -9.47 -0.38 7.97
N ALA A 46 -8.58 0.48 7.48
CA ALA A 46 -7.31 0.73 8.16
C ALA A 46 -7.50 1.58 9.42
N LYS A 47 -8.47 2.51 9.42
CA LYS A 47 -8.86 3.21 10.65
C LYS A 47 -9.52 2.28 11.65
N LYS A 48 -10.48 1.45 11.20
CA LYS A 48 -11.13 0.44 12.05
C LYS A 48 -10.14 -0.53 12.69
N ALA A 49 -9.06 -0.88 11.97
CA ALA A 49 -8.01 -1.75 12.50
C ALA A 49 -7.34 -1.21 13.76
N ILE A 50 -7.43 0.10 14.02
CA ILE A 50 -6.75 0.77 15.14
C ILE A 50 -7.72 1.48 16.11
N GLU A 51 -9.03 1.38 15.90
CA GLU A 51 -10.05 2.13 16.66
C GLU A 51 -10.07 1.78 18.17
N GLY A 52 -9.65 0.57 18.53
CA GLY A 52 -9.56 0.12 19.93
C GLY A 52 -8.34 0.61 20.70
N PHE A 53 -7.40 1.31 20.05
CA PHE A 53 -6.20 1.82 20.73
C PHE A 53 -6.35 3.29 21.14
N GLU A 54 -5.99 3.56 22.40
CA GLU A 54 -5.83 4.93 22.89
C GLU A 54 -4.63 5.62 22.23
N ILE A 55 -4.71 6.94 22.06
CA ILE A 55 -3.62 7.73 21.50
C ILE A 55 -2.58 8.01 22.58
N THR A 56 -1.66 7.06 22.77
CA THR A 56 -0.59 7.15 23.76
C THR A 56 0.74 6.70 23.14
N SER A 57 1.86 7.17 23.69
CA SER A 57 3.19 6.72 23.25
C SER A 57 3.35 5.20 23.39
N ALA A 58 2.79 4.61 24.46
CA ALA A 58 2.83 3.16 24.69
C ALA A 58 2.16 2.35 23.56
N ASN A 59 1.08 2.89 22.98
CA ASN A 59 0.34 2.21 21.91
C ASN A 59 0.92 2.44 20.51
N CYS A 60 1.80 3.43 20.32
CA CYS A 60 2.32 3.79 18.99
C CYS A 60 2.94 2.60 18.26
N LYS A 61 3.85 1.88 18.93
CA LYS A 61 4.50 0.70 18.36
C LYS A 61 3.48 -0.39 18.01
N ILE A 62 2.54 -0.67 18.91
CA ILE A 62 1.51 -1.70 18.73
C ILE A 62 0.64 -1.39 17.51
N VAL A 63 0.23 -0.13 17.36
CA VAL A 63 -0.57 0.34 16.22
C VAL A 63 0.20 0.20 14.90
N ILE A 64 1.46 0.63 14.87
CA ILE A 64 2.32 0.49 13.68
C ILE A 64 2.48 -0.97 13.29
N ASP A 65 2.78 -1.83 14.26
CA ASP A 65 2.98 -3.26 14.03
C ASP A 65 1.67 -3.93 13.55
N THR A 66 0.52 -3.56 14.12
CA THR A 66 -0.81 -4.02 13.67
C THR A 66 -1.08 -3.67 12.20
N LEU A 67 -0.78 -2.43 11.79
CA LEU A 67 -0.96 -2.01 10.40
C LEU A 67 0.00 -2.74 9.45
N ARG A 68 1.27 -2.89 9.85
CA ARG A 68 2.27 -3.64 9.07
C ARG A 68 1.89 -5.11 8.91
N GLU A 69 1.40 -5.74 9.96
CA GLU A 69 0.98 -7.14 9.91
C GLU A 69 -0.23 -7.33 8.99
N ARG A 70 -1.16 -6.37 8.98
CA ARG A 70 -2.39 -6.48 8.19
C ARG A 70 -2.20 -6.12 6.72
N TYR A 71 -1.40 -5.09 6.45
CA TYR A 71 -1.31 -4.48 5.12
C TYR A 71 0.08 -4.57 4.48
N GLY A 72 1.13 -4.81 5.27
CA GLY A 72 2.53 -4.82 4.85
C GLY A 72 3.13 -6.19 4.55
N LYS A 73 2.32 -7.25 4.56
CA LYS A 73 2.78 -8.60 4.20
C LYS A 73 3.10 -8.66 2.70
N THR A 74 4.39 -8.75 2.37
CA THR A 74 4.88 -8.79 0.97
C THR A 74 4.17 -9.85 0.13
N GLY A 75 3.91 -11.04 0.68
CA GLY A 75 3.15 -12.09 0.00
C GLY A 75 1.74 -11.64 -0.40
N ALA A 76 0.98 -11.08 0.54
CA ALA A 76 -0.38 -10.58 0.28
C ALA A 76 -0.40 -9.44 -0.75
N ILE A 77 0.62 -8.57 -0.75
CA ILE A 77 0.75 -7.50 -1.73
C ILE A 77 1.02 -8.09 -3.12
N VAL A 78 1.96 -9.03 -3.22
CA VAL A 78 2.27 -9.76 -4.47
C VAL A 78 1.01 -10.43 -5.02
N ASP A 79 0.28 -11.16 -4.19
CA ASP A 79 -0.96 -11.84 -4.59
C ASP A 79 -2.01 -10.85 -5.08
N ALA A 80 -2.18 -9.71 -4.40
CA ALA A 80 -3.09 -8.66 -4.83
C ALA A 80 -2.72 -8.10 -6.22
N HIS A 81 -1.43 -7.93 -6.51
CA HIS A 81 -0.97 -7.51 -7.84
C HIS A 81 -1.30 -8.56 -8.91
N TYR A 82 -1.07 -9.85 -8.65
CA TYR A 82 -1.45 -10.93 -9.57
C TYR A 82 -2.95 -11.02 -9.78
N VAL A 83 -3.76 -10.87 -8.72
CA VAL A 83 -5.23 -10.84 -8.84
C VAL A 83 -5.70 -9.68 -9.72
N VAL A 84 -5.10 -8.49 -9.60
CA VAL A 84 -5.44 -7.36 -10.47
C VAL A 84 -5.05 -7.63 -11.92
N LEU A 85 -3.89 -8.23 -12.18
CA LEU A 85 -3.47 -8.63 -13.53
C LEU A 85 -4.44 -9.67 -14.11
N TYR A 86 -4.74 -10.73 -13.37
CA TYR A 86 -5.68 -11.78 -13.78
C TYR A 86 -7.08 -11.24 -14.08
N ARG A 87 -7.57 -10.26 -13.31
CA ARG A 87 -8.87 -9.62 -13.50
C ARG A 87 -8.85 -8.47 -14.51
N THR A 88 -7.69 -8.13 -15.09
CA THR A 88 -7.63 -7.05 -16.07
C THR A 88 -8.26 -7.51 -17.37
N ARG A 89 -9.32 -6.82 -17.79
CA ARG A 89 -10.01 -7.11 -19.04
C ARG A 89 -9.11 -6.92 -20.25
N ALA A 90 -9.44 -7.60 -21.33
CA ALA A 90 -8.87 -7.31 -22.64
C ALA A 90 -9.18 -5.87 -23.08
N ALA A 91 -8.25 -5.29 -23.84
CA ALA A 91 -8.49 -4.01 -24.50
C ALA A 91 -9.56 -4.16 -25.58
N ARG A 92 -10.36 -3.11 -25.75
CA ARG A 92 -11.26 -2.96 -26.90
C ARG A 92 -10.44 -2.58 -28.12
N ASN A 93 -11.05 -2.71 -29.30
CA ASN A 93 -10.40 -2.39 -30.57
C ASN A 93 -10.28 -0.87 -30.83
N CYS A 94 -9.65 -0.14 -29.90
CA CYS A 94 -9.27 1.26 -30.11
C CYS A 94 -7.95 1.56 -29.40
N VAL A 95 -7.13 2.39 -30.04
CA VAL A 95 -5.75 2.69 -29.61
C VAL A 95 -5.67 3.20 -28.17
N LYS A 96 -6.61 4.07 -27.77
CA LYS A 96 -6.67 4.62 -26.41
C LYS A 96 -6.85 3.51 -25.37
N ASP A 97 -7.80 2.61 -25.59
CA ASP A 97 -8.11 1.54 -24.64
C ASP A 97 -6.98 0.51 -24.56
N CYS A 98 -6.32 0.20 -25.69
CA CYS A 98 -5.09 -0.61 -25.71
C CYS A 98 -3.98 0.00 -24.86
N ARG A 99 -3.75 1.31 -25.01
CA ARG A 99 -2.73 2.03 -24.23
C ARG A 99 -3.06 2.04 -22.74
N ASP A 100 -4.33 2.27 -22.38
CA ASP A 100 -4.77 2.30 -20.98
C ASP A 100 -4.60 0.93 -20.31
N VAL A 101 -4.95 -0.16 -21.00
CA VAL A 101 -4.76 -1.53 -20.51
C VAL A 101 -3.27 -1.87 -20.39
N LEU A 102 -2.46 -1.54 -21.39
CA LEU A 102 -1.02 -1.78 -21.37
C LEU A 102 -0.35 -1.04 -20.20
N ASN A 103 -0.61 0.26 -20.05
CA ASN A 103 -0.08 1.07 -18.95
C ASN A 103 -0.45 0.49 -17.58
N LYS A 104 -1.68 -0.02 -17.43
CA LYS A 104 -2.12 -0.68 -16.20
C LYS A 104 -1.30 -1.94 -15.94
N ILE A 105 -1.15 -2.82 -16.93
CA ILE A 105 -0.37 -4.05 -16.82
C ILE A 105 1.08 -3.71 -16.44
N GLU A 106 1.74 -2.83 -17.19
CA GLU A 106 3.13 -2.43 -16.96
C GLU A 106 3.36 -1.88 -15.56
N ARG A 107 2.42 -1.08 -15.03
CA ARG A 107 2.50 -0.56 -13.67
C ARG A 107 2.53 -1.69 -12.63
N HIS A 108 1.64 -2.67 -12.74
CA HIS A 108 1.62 -3.78 -11.77
C HIS A 108 2.84 -4.70 -11.94
N LEU A 109 3.32 -4.93 -13.17
CA LEU A 109 4.55 -5.69 -13.43
C LEU A 109 5.79 -4.99 -12.88
N ARG A 110 5.89 -3.67 -12.99
CA ARG A 110 7.02 -2.89 -12.43
C ARG A 110 7.10 -3.03 -10.91
N VAL A 111 5.96 -2.98 -10.22
CA VAL A 111 5.92 -3.19 -8.77
C VAL A 111 6.32 -4.62 -8.42
N LEU A 112 5.79 -5.63 -9.12
CA LEU A 112 6.20 -7.03 -8.91
C LEU A 112 7.71 -7.22 -9.11
N LYS A 113 8.32 -6.62 -10.15
CA LYS A 113 9.78 -6.61 -10.35
C LYS A 113 10.53 -6.01 -9.16
N SER A 114 10.08 -4.85 -8.65
CA SER A 114 10.71 -4.22 -7.47
C SER A 114 10.59 -5.06 -6.19
N LEU A 115 9.62 -5.96 -6.12
CA LEU A 115 9.44 -6.93 -5.03
C LEU A 115 10.19 -8.25 -5.27
N GLY A 116 11.10 -8.28 -6.26
CA GLY A 116 11.94 -9.44 -6.57
C GLY A 116 11.20 -10.58 -7.27
N LYS A 117 10.00 -10.33 -7.83
CA LYS A 117 9.28 -11.34 -8.63
C LYS A 117 9.82 -11.34 -10.05
N ASP A 118 10.10 -12.54 -10.55
CA ASP A 118 10.29 -12.72 -11.97
C ASP A 118 8.94 -12.60 -12.66
N VAL A 119 8.85 -11.66 -13.59
CA VAL A 119 7.66 -11.43 -14.40
C VAL A 119 7.94 -11.58 -15.90
N ASN A 120 9.17 -11.93 -16.25
CA ASN A 120 9.56 -12.24 -17.62
C ASN A 120 9.45 -13.76 -17.81
N HIS A 121 8.23 -14.30 -17.83
CA HIS A 121 8.04 -15.71 -18.21
C HIS A 121 8.20 -15.88 -19.73
N ASN A 122 9.46 -15.88 -20.21
CA ASN A 122 9.81 -16.42 -21.52
C ASN A 122 10.10 -17.93 -21.37
N HIS A 123 9.05 -18.72 -21.18
CA HIS A 123 9.10 -20.19 -21.34
C HIS A 123 7.96 -20.66 -22.25
N LEU A 124 7.77 -19.94 -23.36
CA LEU A 124 7.08 -20.43 -24.54
C LEU A 124 8.13 -20.74 -25.61
#